data_AF-A0A2H6NLA7-F1
#
_entry.id   AF-A0A2H6NLA7-F1
#
_cell.length_a   1.000
_cell.length_b   1.000
_cell.length_c   1.000
_cell.angle_alpha   90.00
_cell.angle_beta   90.00
_cell.angle_gamma   90.00
#
_symmetry.space_group_name_H-M   'P 1'
#
loop_
_entity.id
_entity.type
_entity.pdbx_description
1 polymer ?
#
loop_
_entity_poly.entity_id
_entity_poly.type
_entity_poly.pdbx_seq_one_letter_code
_entity_poly.pdbx_strand_id
1 'polypeptide(L)'
;HIPSPKIGAKTKIEHTYTGGVDSDLGEAMSECDPDGPLMCHTTKMYSTDDGVQFHAFGRVLSGTIHAEQPVKVLGENYTLEDEEDSQICTVGRLWISVARYHIEVN
;
A
#
# COMPACT_ATOMS: atom_id res chain seq x y z
N HIS A 1 -6.83 12.86 -20.97
CA HIS A 1 -7.32 11.49 -20.75
C HIS A 1 -6.55 10.88 -19.58
N ILE A 2 -7.19 10.16 -18.65
CA ILE A 2 -6.52 9.55 -17.48
C ILE A 2 -6.18 8.09 -17.79
N PRO A 3 -4.93 7.62 -17.58
CA PRO A 3 -4.55 6.23 -17.85
C PRO A 3 -5.16 5.27 -16.82
N SER A 4 -5.32 4.00 -17.21
CA SER A 4 -5.65 2.92 -16.27
C SER A 4 -4.51 2.73 -15.26
N PRO A 5 -4.77 2.13 -14.08
CA PRO A 5 -3.72 1.86 -13.10
C PRO A 5 -2.57 1.03 -13.68
N LYS A 6 -2.86 0.09 -14.59
CA LYS A 6 -1.85 -0.73 -15.27
C LYS A 6 -0.94 0.09 -16.20
N ILE A 7 -1.50 1.03 -16.96
CA ILE A 7 -0.71 1.90 -17.85
C ILE A 7 0.04 2.97 -17.05
N GLY A 8 -0.61 3.54 -16.02
CA GLY A 8 -0.04 4.61 -15.21
C GLY A 8 0.88 4.15 -14.08
N ALA A 9 1.00 2.85 -13.83
CA ALA A 9 1.83 2.29 -12.78
C ALA A 9 3.30 2.67 -12.97
N LYS A 10 3.88 2.41 -14.14
CA LYS A 10 5.27 2.74 -14.45
C LYS A 10 5.64 4.18 -14.09
N THR A 11 4.91 5.17 -14.65
CA THR A 11 5.16 6.58 -14.36
C THR A 11 4.97 6.91 -12.87
N LYS A 12 4.01 6.27 -12.19
CA LYS A 12 3.82 6.46 -10.75
C LYS A 12 5.04 5.95 -9.96
N ILE A 13 5.50 4.73 -10.24
CA ILE A 13 6.63 4.12 -9.54
C ILE A 13 7.92 4.91 -9.79
N GLU A 14 8.17 5.35 -11.03
CA GLU A 14 9.30 6.23 -11.38
C GLU A 14 9.41 7.48 -10.50
N HIS A 15 8.28 8.04 -10.06
CA HIS A 15 8.24 9.28 -9.29
C HIS A 15 8.13 9.08 -7.78
N THR A 16 7.65 7.93 -7.31
CA THR A 16 7.31 7.74 -5.88
C THR A 16 8.08 6.64 -5.17
N TYR A 17 8.75 5.74 -5.89
CA TYR A 17 9.49 4.65 -5.28
C TYR A 17 11.00 4.95 -5.24
N THR A 18 11.64 4.68 -4.10
CA THR A 18 13.06 4.99 -3.86
C THR A 18 14.00 3.89 -4.35
N GLY A 19 13.55 2.63 -4.43
CA GLY A 19 14.38 1.46 -4.77
C GLY A 19 14.69 1.28 -6.26
N GLY A 20 14.33 2.23 -7.12
CA GLY A 20 14.54 2.16 -8.56
C GLY A 20 13.52 1.30 -9.30
N VAL A 21 13.19 1.69 -10.54
CA VAL A 21 12.18 1.00 -11.35
C VAL A 21 12.65 -0.30 -11.99
N ASP A 22 13.97 -0.45 -12.14
CA ASP A 22 14.61 -1.65 -12.70
C ASP A 22 14.87 -2.72 -11.62
N SER A 23 14.45 -2.48 -10.38
CA SER A 23 14.48 -3.50 -9.32
C SER A 23 13.32 -4.49 -9.48
N ASP A 24 13.46 -5.70 -8.95
CA ASP A 24 12.40 -6.72 -8.96
C ASP A 24 11.07 -6.19 -8.40
N LEU A 25 11.13 -5.37 -7.34
CA LEU A 25 9.96 -4.71 -6.76
C LEU A 25 9.41 -3.60 -7.67
N GLY A 26 10.29 -2.83 -8.30
CA GLY A 26 9.93 -1.76 -9.24
C GLY A 26 9.20 -2.30 -10.48
N GLU A 27 9.67 -3.44 -11.01
CA GLU A 27 9.05 -4.12 -12.15
C GLU A 27 7.68 -4.68 -11.78
N ALA A 28 7.57 -5.45 -10.68
CA ALA A 28 6.30 -5.99 -10.21
C ALA A 28 5.23 -4.90 -9.96
N MET A 29 5.62 -3.80 -9.32
CA MET A 29 4.73 -2.64 -9.13
C MET A 29 4.38 -1.93 -10.44
N SER A 30 5.28 -1.91 -11.42
CA SER A 30 5.04 -1.31 -12.74
C SER A 30 4.08 -2.15 -13.59
N GLU A 31 4.10 -3.48 -13.42
CA GLU A 31 3.16 -4.40 -14.07
C GLU A 31 1.79 -4.40 -13.40
N CYS A 32 1.69 -3.88 -12.16
CA CYS A 32 0.49 -3.84 -11.34
C CYS A 32 -0.07 -5.27 -11.12
N ASP A 33 0.82 -6.22 -10.85
CA ASP A 33 0.49 -7.65 -10.71
C ASP A 33 -0.16 -7.95 -9.34
N PRO A 34 -1.41 -8.45 -9.29
CA PRO A 34 -2.07 -8.84 -8.04
C PRO A 34 -1.46 -10.07 -7.36
N ASP A 35 -0.69 -10.89 -8.09
CA ASP A 35 -0.04 -12.10 -7.56
C ASP A 35 1.44 -11.86 -7.20
N GLY A 36 1.93 -10.64 -7.42
CA GLY A 36 3.30 -10.21 -7.11
C GLY A 36 3.55 -9.92 -5.63
N PRO A 37 4.76 -9.43 -5.27
CA PRO A 37 5.09 -9.00 -3.93
C PRO A 37 4.14 -7.89 -3.45
N LEU A 38 3.65 -8.00 -2.22
CA LEU A 38 2.70 -7.05 -1.67
C LEU A 38 3.34 -5.68 -1.41
N MET A 39 2.89 -4.67 -2.14
CA MET A 39 3.31 -3.28 -1.98
C MET A 39 2.09 -2.36 -1.94
N CYS A 40 1.89 -1.68 -0.81
CA CYS A 40 0.82 -0.70 -0.62
C CYS A 40 1.42 0.63 -0.15
N HIS A 41 0.93 1.73 -0.72
CA HIS A 41 1.34 3.08 -0.30
C HIS A 41 0.15 3.82 0.31
N THR A 42 0.19 4.00 1.63
CA THR A 42 -0.79 4.74 2.42
C THR A 42 -0.39 6.21 2.54
N THR A 43 -1.32 7.12 2.30
CA THR A 43 -1.04 8.58 2.35
C THR A 43 -1.98 9.35 3.26
N LYS A 44 -3.04 8.71 3.77
CA LYS A 44 -4.00 9.31 4.70
C LYS A 44 -4.33 8.35 5.84
N MET A 45 -4.60 8.94 7.00
CA MET A 45 -5.17 8.25 8.16
C MET A 45 -6.56 8.81 8.40
N TYR A 46 -7.59 7.97 8.34
CA TYR A 46 -8.97 8.36 8.69
C TYR A 46 -9.27 7.91 10.12
N SER A 47 -9.68 8.85 10.98
CA SER A 47 -10.15 8.53 12.33
C SER A 47 -11.50 7.84 12.28
N THR A 48 -11.72 6.88 13.18
CA THR A 48 -13.06 6.34 13.47
C THR A 48 -13.92 7.36 14.23
N ASP A 49 -15.24 7.20 14.20
CA ASP A 49 -16.20 8.12 14.85
C ASP A 49 -16.02 8.18 16.38
N ASP A 50 -15.51 7.10 16.99
CA ASP A 50 -15.17 7.06 18.41
C ASP A 50 -13.81 7.71 18.74
N GLY A 51 -13.02 8.07 17.72
CA GLY A 51 -11.71 8.72 17.84
C GLY A 51 -10.60 7.82 18.41
N VAL A 52 -10.84 6.52 18.57
CA VAL A 52 -9.87 5.59 19.19
C VAL A 52 -8.91 5.00 18.16
N GLN A 53 -9.39 4.76 16.94
CA GLN A 53 -8.64 4.08 15.90
C GLN A 53 -8.44 4.97 14.68
N PHE A 54 -7.39 4.66 13.93
CA PHE A 54 -7.16 5.22 12.61
C PHE A 54 -7.11 4.11 11.57
N HIS A 55 -7.70 4.36 10.42
CA HIS A 55 -7.62 3.50 9.25
C HIS A 55 -6.64 4.11 8.25
N ALA A 56 -5.59 3.37 7.93
CA ALA A 56 -4.66 3.76 6.89
C ALA A 56 -5.33 3.60 5.52
N PHE A 57 -5.36 4.69 4.75
CA PHE A 57 -5.93 4.74 3.42
C PHE A 57 -4.82 4.86 2.38
N GLY A 58 -4.80 3.92 1.45
CA GLY A 58 -3.74 3.78 0.47
C GLY A 58 -4.16 3.08 -0.79
N ARG A 59 -3.19 2.92 -1.67
CA ARG A 59 -3.32 2.17 -2.92
C ARG A 59 -2.39 0.97 -2.90
N VAL A 60 -2.93 -0.20 -3.23
CA VAL A 60 -2.16 -1.38 -3.57
C VAL A 60 -1.54 -1.17 -4.96
N LEU A 61 -0.22 -1.30 -5.04
CA LEU A 61 0.58 -1.13 -6.26
C LEU A 61 0.98 -2.48 -6.86
N SER A 62 1.18 -3.49 -6.00
CA SER A 62 1.47 -4.88 -6.36
C SER A 62 0.98 -5.80 -5.24
N GLY A 63 0.67 -7.04 -5.59
CA GLY A 63 0.15 -8.07 -4.70
C GLY A 63 -1.29 -7.84 -4.27
N THR A 64 -1.75 -8.66 -3.32
CA THR A 64 -3.08 -8.58 -2.72
C THR A 64 -2.93 -8.52 -1.19
N ILE A 65 -3.68 -7.61 -0.54
CA ILE A 65 -3.75 -7.56 0.93
C ILE A 65 -4.93 -8.43 1.35
N HIS A 66 -4.73 -9.27 2.36
CA HIS A 66 -5.79 -10.04 2.99
C HIS A 66 -6.04 -9.58 4.43
N ALA A 67 -7.28 -9.74 4.90
CA ALA A 67 -7.59 -9.61 6.32
C ALA A 67 -6.79 -10.65 7.13
N GLU A 68 -6.41 -10.28 8.36
CA GLU A 68 -5.58 -11.08 9.28
C GLU A 68 -4.15 -11.38 8.80
N GLN A 69 -3.74 -10.87 7.63
CA GLN A 69 -2.39 -11.03 7.12
C GLN A 69 -1.39 -10.19 7.94
N PRO A 70 -0.26 -10.78 8.40
CA PRO A 70 0.85 -10.00 8.93
C PRO A 70 1.54 -9.24 7.79
N VAL A 71 1.71 -7.93 7.97
CA VAL A 71 2.36 -7.03 7.02
C VAL A 71 3.48 -6.26 7.71
N LYS A 72 4.56 -5.98 6.98
CA LYS A 72 5.64 -5.09 7.46
C LYS A 72 5.32 -3.67 7.01
N VAL A 73 5.05 -2.79 7.97
CA VAL A 73 4.85 -1.37 7.75
C VAL A 73 6.21 -0.70 7.78
N LEU A 74 6.53 0.04 6.73
CA LEU A 74 7.78 0.80 6.60
C LEU A 74 7.46 2.28 6.85
N GLY A 75 8.12 2.88 7.82
CA GLY A 75 8.05 4.29 8.10
C GLY A 75 8.87 5.12 7.11
N GLU A 76 8.86 6.43 7.29
CA GLU A 76 9.51 7.38 6.38
C GLU A 76 11.04 7.38 6.49
N ASN A 77 11.59 6.98 7.63
CA ASN A 77 13.04 6.91 7.87
C ASN A 77 13.61 5.53 7.55
N TYR A 78 12.78 4.58 7.13
CA TYR A 78 13.23 3.24 6.75
C TYR A 78 14.22 3.29 5.58
N THR A 79 15.31 2.56 5.68
CA THR A 79 16.26 2.33 4.59
C THR A 79 16.62 0.86 4.47
N LEU A 80 17.34 0.47 3.41
CA LEU A 80 17.81 -0.91 3.26
C LEU A 80 18.94 -1.27 4.24
N GLU A 81 19.61 -0.26 4.81
CA GLU A 81 20.71 -0.45 5.77
C GLU A 81 20.23 -0.37 7.22
N ASP A 82 19.10 0.32 7.44
CA ASP A 82 18.51 0.56 8.76
C ASP A 82 17.00 0.27 8.75
N GLU A 83 16.63 -0.81 9.44
CA GLU A 83 15.26 -1.28 9.56
C GLU A 83 14.53 -0.79 10.84
N GLU A 84 15.14 0.11 11.63
CA GLU A 84 14.56 0.57 12.91
C GLU A 84 13.16 1.17 12.74
N ASP A 85 12.93 1.93 11.67
CA ASP A 85 11.62 2.50 11.33
C ASP A 85 10.75 1.51 10.54
N SER A 86 10.69 0.26 10.99
CA SER A 86 9.76 -0.74 10.47
C SER A 86 9.10 -1.55 11.58
N GLN A 87 7.85 -1.93 11.36
CA GLN A 87 7.08 -2.70 12.32
C GLN A 87 6.22 -3.75 11.63
N ILE A 88 6.21 -4.96 12.18
CA ILE A 88 5.26 -5.99 11.76
C ILE A 88 3.92 -5.74 12.47
N CYS A 89 2.87 -5.57 11.68
CA CYS A 89 1.51 -5.35 12.13
C CYS A 89 0.57 -6.35 11.46
N THR A 90 -0.50 -6.75 12.15
CA THR A 90 -1.54 -7.59 11.53
C THR A 90 -2.62 -6.70 10.93
N VAL A 91 -2.97 -6.93 9.67
CA VAL A 91 -4.13 -6.30 9.04
C VAL A 91 -5.39 -6.78 9.76
N GLY A 92 -6.14 -5.89 10.39
CA GLY A 92 -7.36 -6.27 11.10
C GLY A 92 -8.49 -6.61 10.13
N ARG A 93 -8.98 -5.59 9.41
CA ARG A 93 -10.07 -5.69 8.43
C ARG A 93 -9.74 -4.78 7.26
N LEU A 94 -10.34 -5.07 6.10
CA LEU A 94 -10.15 -4.29 4.87
C LEU A 94 -11.47 -3.69 4.42
N TRP A 95 -11.40 -2.47 3.90
CA TRP A 95 -12.57 -1.77 3.41
C TRP A 95 -12.29 -1.01 2.12
N ILE A 96 -13.26 -1.06 1.22
CA ILE A 96 -13.38 -0.10 0.11
C ILE A 96 -14.19 1.08 0.62
N SER A 97 -13.56 2.25 0.71
CA SER A 97 -14.20 3.46 1.24
C SER A 97 -15.07 4.14 0.18
N VAL A 98 -16.34 4.40 0.56
CA VAL A 98 -17.34 5.10 -0.26
C VAL A 98 -17.88 6.31 0.51
N ALA A 99 -16.96 7.09 1.10
CA ALA A 99 -17.19 8.31 1.89
C ALA A 99 -18.11 8.14 3.12
N ARG A 100 -19.42 7.92 2.93
CA ARG A 100 -20.39 7.76 4.02
C ARG A 100 -20.53 6.33 4.52
N TYR A 101 -20.10 5.36 3.72
CA TYR A 101 -20.11 3.96 4.10
C TYR A 101 -18.87 3.26 3.57
N HIS A 102 -18.59 2.10 4.15
CA HIS A 102 -17.40 1.30 3.87
C HIS A 102 -17.86 -0.11 3.53
N ILE A 103 -17.36 -0.67 2.42
CA ILE A 103 -17.66 -2.04 2.02
C ILE A 103 -16.51 -2.90 2.51
N GLU A 104 -16.78 -3.80 3.45
CA GLU A 104 -15.78 -4.74 3.98
C GLU A 104 -15.43 -5.81 2.93
N VAL A 105 -14.14 -6.15 2.84
CA VAL A 105 -13.60 -7.14 1.91
C VAL A 105 -12.60 -8.06 2.61
N ASN A 106 -12.31 -9.22 2.01
CA ASN A 106 -11.39 -10.24 2.53
C ASN A 106 -9.97 -10.06 2.00
#